data_AF-A0A349W121-F1
#
_entry.id   AF-A0A349W121-F1
#
_cell.length_a   1.000
_cell.length_b   1.000
_cell.length_c   1.000
_cell.angle_alpha   90.00
_cell.angle_beta   90.00
_cell.angle_gamma   90.00
#
_symmetry.space_group_name_H-M   'P 1'
#
loop_
_entity.id
_entity.type
_entity.pdbx_description
1 polymer ?
#
loop_
_entity_poly.entity_id
_entity_poly.type
_entity_poly.pdbx_seq_one_letter_code
_entity_poly.pdbx_strand_id
1 'polypeptide(L)'
;AKTTCHVGTYTIYYALEIPTASEWRKEGNKIWVDLKEESLIADVNIAFSAVDQQDAKKTLAEYDKLDFSTVKKRAADRWKTALSVLQVKGDSDKVDLFYSLLYRSLQSPYVISDEQGNFRGTDGKIHR
;
A
#
# COMPACT_ATOMS: atom_id res chain seq x y z
N ALA A 1 -20.82 -13.92 -16.13
CA ALA A 1 -20.96 -12.45 -16.04
C ALA A 1 -19.57 -11.83 -16.15
N LYS A 2 -19.34 -10.87 -17.07
CA LYS A 2 -18.08 -10.13 -17.12
C LYS A 2 -18.13 -9.05 -16.06
N THR A 3 -17.26 -9.12 -15.06
CA THR A 3 -17.09 -8.04 -14.07
C THR A 3 -16.28 -6.90 -14.68
N THR A 4 -16.31 -5.71 -14.08
CA THR A 4 -15.50 -4.55 -14.47
C THR A 4 -14.01 -4.88 -14.61
N CYS A 5 -13.54 -5.88 -13.85
CA CYS A 5 -12.19 -6.44 -13.91
C CYS A 5 -11.83 -7.14 -15.24
N HIS A 6 -12.81 -7.48 -16.08
CA HIS A 6 -12.59 -8.15 -17.38
C HIS A 6 -12.44 -7.17 -18.56
N VAL A 7 -12.65 -5.87 -18.32
CA VAL A 7 -12.72 -4.87 -19.40
C VAL A 7 -11.63 -3.80 -19.24
N GLY A 8 -11.14 -3.55 -18.02
CA GLY A 8 -10.10 -2.55 -17.75
C GLY A 8 -8.68 -3.14 -17.69
N THR A 9 -7.75 -2.54 -18.43
CA THR A 9 -6.32 -2.68 -18.13
C THR A 9 -5.98 -1.78 -16.95
N TYR A 10 -5.54 -2.38 -15.84
CA TYR A 10 -5.07 -1.62 -14.67
C TYR A 10 -3.56 -1.49 -14.73
N THR A 11 -3.07 -0.25 -14.65
CA THR A 11 -1.65 0.03 -14.53
C THR A 11 -1.39 0.52 -13.12
N ILE A 12 -0.50 -0.16 -12.40
CA ILE A 12 -0.02 0.25 -11.09
C ILE A 12 1.47 0.54 -11.24
N TYR A 13 1.87 1.73 -10.81
CA TYR A 13 3.25 2.15 -10.71
C TYR A 13 3.77 1.85 -9.31
N TYR A 14 5.08 1.61 -9.20
CA TYR A 14 5.72 1.38 -7.92
C TYR A 14 7.08 2.06 -7.85
N ALA A 15 7.50 2.36 -6.64
CA ALA A 15 8.86 2.71 -6.28
C ALA A 15 9.32 1.77 -5.18
N LEU A 16 10.58 1.36 -5.21
CA LEU A 16 11.14 0.37 -4.30
C LEU A 16 12.54 0.82 -3.89
N GLU A 17 12.84 0.68 -2.59
CA GLU A 17 14.13 1.01 -1.99
C GLU A 17 14.54 -0.10 -1.01
N ILE A 18 15.82 -0.48 -1.06
CA ILE A 18 16.43 -1.43 -0.12
C ILE A 18 17.74 -0.78 0.33
N PRO A 19 17.79 -0.13 1.51
CA PRO A 19 18.93 0.67 1.95
C PRO A 19 20.26 -0.10 2.04
N THR A 20 20.18 -1.42 2.22
CA THR A 20 21.32 -2.33 2.30
C THR A 20 21.68 -2.97 0.96
N ALA A 21 21.05 -2.58 -0.14
CA ALA A 21 21.42 -3.05 -1.46
C ALA A 21 22.82 -2.56 -1.86
N SER A 22 23.62 -3.46 -2.42
CA SER A 22 24.93 -3.20 -3.00
C SER A 22 24.87 -3.17 -4.52
N GLU A 23 24.07 -4.04 -5.14
CA GLU A 23 23.92 -4.13 -6.60
C GLU A 23 22.46 -4.42 -6.99
N TRP A 24 22.04 -3.84 -8.10
CA TRP A 24 20.73 -4.06 -8.71
C TRP A 24 20.90 -4.59 -10.13
N ARG A 25 20.24 -5.71 -10.45
CA ARG A 25 20.23 -6.27 -11.80
C ARG A 25 18.78 -6.53 -12.24
N LYS A 26 18.45 -6.17 -13.47
CA LYS A 26 17.12 -6.41 -14.05
C LYS A 26 17.23 -7.36 -15.23
N GLU A 27 16.43 -8.42 -15.20
CA GLU A 27 16.33 -9.42 -16.26
C GLU A 27 14.87 -9.65 -16.62
N GLY A 28 14.43 -9.09 -17.75
CA GLY A 28 13.03 -9.10 -18.14
C GLY A 28 12.14 -8.42 -17.10
N ASN A 29 11.25 -9.20 -16.48
CA ASN A 29 10.34 -8.76 -15.41
C ASN A 29 10.85 -9.09 -13.99
N LYS A 30 12.08 -9.56 -13.85
CA LYS A 30 12.71 -9.87 -12.56
C LYS A 30 13.69 -8.78 -12.15
N ILE A 31 13.76 -8.52 -10.85
CA ILE A 31 14.76 -7.67 -10.21
C ILE A 31 15.54 -8.54 -9.24
N TRP A 32 16.85 -8.57 -9.42
CA TRP A 32 17.82 -9.19 -8.53
C TRP A 32 18.52 -8.10 -7.74
N VAL A 33 18.67 -8.32 -6.44
CA VAL A 33 19.32 -7.36 -5.53
C VAL A 33 20.35 -8.11 -4.71
N ASP A 34 21.59 -7.68 -4.80
CA ASP A 34 22.64 -8.13 -3.89
C ASP A 34 22.64 -7.20 -2.67
N LEU A 35 22.81 -7.77 -1.48
CA LEU A 35 22.94 -7.01 -0.24
C LEU A 35 24.41 -6.82 0.10
N LYS A 36 24.73 -5.79 0.89
CA LYS A 36 26.08 -5.63 1.46
C LYS A 36 26.40 -6.83 2.36
N GLU A 37 27.63 -7.34 2.31
CA GLU A 37 28.06 -8.58 2.98
C GLU A 37 27.79 -8.56 4.50
N GLU A 38 27.90 -7.39 5.13
CA GLU A 38 27.65 -7.19 6.56
C GLU A 38 26.16 -7.15 6.94
N SER A 39 25.25 -7.19 5.97
CA SER A 39 23.81 -7.04 6.21
C SER A 39 23.18 -8.36 6.64
N LEU A 40 22.83 -8.46 7.92
CA LEU A 40 22.05 -9.59 8.47
C LEU A 40 20.53 -9.40 8.30
N ILE A 41 20.09 -8.16 8.12
CA ILE A 41 18.68 -7.75 8.00
C ILE A 41 18.61 -6.71 6.88
N ALA A 42 17.55 -6.78 6.07
CA ALA A 42 17.27 -5.81 5.03
C ALA A 42 15.81 -5.35 5.13
N ASP A 43 15.61 -4.04 5.24
CA ASP A 43 14.31 -3.42 5.06
C ASP A 43 14.03 -3.27 3.57
N VAL A 44 12.80 -3.64 3.17
CA VAL A 44 12.32 -3.51 1.78
C VAL A 44 11.14 -2.55 1.79
N ASN A 45 11.38 -1.34 1.30
CA ASN A 45 10.37 -0.30 1.24
C ASN A 45 9.75 -0.26 -0.15
N ILE A 46 8.42 -0.33 -0.23
CA ILE A 46 7.67 -0.32 -1.49
C ILE A 46 6.51 0.65 -1.37
N ALA A 47 6.39 1.54 -2.34
CA ALA A 47 5.24 2.41 -2.51
C ALA A 47 4.57 2.13 -3.86
N PHE A 48 3.24 2.28 -3.91
CA PHE A 48 2.43 2.07 -5.10
C PHE A 48 1.67 3.35 -5.47
N SER A 49 1.39 3.52 -6.75
CA SER A 49 0.53 4.59 -7.25
C SER A 49 -0.32 4.11 -8.43
N ALA A 50 -1.58 4.55 -8.47
CA ALA A 50 -2.44 4.41 -9.64
C ALA A 50 -2.30 5.60 -10.62
N VAL A 51 -1.55 6.64 -10.25
CA VAL A 51 -1.39 7.88 -11.02
C VAL A 51 -0.19 7.80 -11.95
N ASP A 52 1.02 7.74 -11.39
CA ASP A 52 2.29 7.63 -12.12
C ASP A 52 3.47 7.19 -11.21
N GLN A 53 4.67 7.07 -11.80
CA GLN A 53 5.89 6.70 -11.07
C GLN A 53 6.40 7.80 -10.12
N GLN A 54 6.10 9.07 -10.41
CA GLN A 54 6.59 10.20 -9.62
C GLN A 54 5.85 10.26 -8.28
N ASP A 55 4.54 10.01 -8.30
CA ASP A 55 3.73 9.86 -7.09
C ASP A 55 4.22 8.70 -6.22
N ALA A 56 4.45 7.51 -6.81
CA ALA A 56 5.01 6.37 -6.08
C ALA A 56 6.38 6.70 -5.42
N LYS A 57 7.27 7.40 -6.13
CA LYS A 57 8.56 7.85 -5.58
C LYS A 57 8.40 8.86 -4.44
N LYS A 58 7.47 9.81 -4.58
CA LYS A 58 7.17 10.79 -3.54
C LYS A 58 6.67 10.09 -2.27
N THR A 59 5.69 9.21 -2.40
CA THR A 59 5.21 8.39 -1.27
C THR A 59 6.35 7.59 -0.65
N LEU A 60 7.22 6.97 -1.45
CA LEU A 60 8.36 6.23 -0.90
C LEU A 60 9.28 7.13 -0.07
N ALA A 61 9.63 8.32 -0.57
CA ALA A 61 10.51 9.28 0.11
C ALA A 61 9.91 9.88 1.40
N GLU A 62 8.59 9.77 1.60
CA GLU A 62 7.94 10.17 2.86
C GLU A 62 8.04 9.09 3.93
N TYR A 63 8.16 7.82 3.51
CA TYR A 63 8.20 6.66 4.41
C TYR A 63 9.62 6.06 4.54
N ASP A 64 10.56 6.38 3.66
CA ASP A 64 11.94 5.85 3.68
C ASP A 64 12.71 6.19 4.97
N LYS A 65 12.31 7.26 5.67
CA LYS A 65 12.90 7.70 6.95
C LYS A 65 12.28 7.02 8.17
N LEU A 66 11.28 6.17 7.98
CA LEU A 66 10.56 5.51 9.06
C LEU A 66 11.01 4.06 9.17
N ASP A 67 11.27 3.60 10.39
CA ASP A 67 11.46 2.18 10.65
C ASP A 67 10.12 1.41 10.51
N PHE A 68 10.23 0.11 10.28
CA PHE A 68 9.07 -0.78 10.14
C PHE A 68 8.10 -0.72 11.34
N SER A 69 8.62 -0.61 12.56
CA SER A 69 7.79 -0.59 13.77
C SER A 69 6.92 0.68 13.85
N THR A 70 7.48 1.80 13.40
CA THR A 70 6.79 3.09 13.30
C THR A 70 5.68 3.02 12.26
N VAL A 71 5.95 2.47 11.07
CA VAL A 71 4.94 2.28 10.02
C VAL A 71 3.82 1.34 10.50
N LYS A 72 4.17 0.22 11.13
CA LYS A 72 3.21 -0.74 11.71
C LYS A 72 2.31 -0.08 12.76
N LYS A 73 2.88 0.72 13.65
CA LYS A 73 2.11 1.45 14.68
C LYS A 73 1.14 2.44 14.05
N ARG A 74 1.59 3.25 13.08
CA ARG A 74 0.72 4.19 12.35
C ARG A 74 -0.45 3.49 11.68
N ALA A 75 -0.21 2.33 11.06
CA ALA A 75 -1.27 1.53 10.46
C ALA A 75 -2.28 1.01 11.51
N ALA A 76 -1.79 0.51 12.65
CA ALA A 76 -2.64 0.05 13.75
C ALA A 76 -3.50 1.20 14.33
N ASP A 77 -2.92 2.38 14.52
CA ASP A 77 -3.63 3.56 15.03
C ASP A 77 -4.72 4.04 14.06
N ARG A 78 -4.44 4.00 12.74
CA ARG A 78 -5.44 4.28 11.70
C ARG A 78 -6.60 3.28 11.76
N TRP A 79 -6.30 1.98 11.87
CA TRP A 79 -7.35 0.95 11.99
C TRP A 79 -8.16 1.09 13.28
N LYS A 80 -7.50 1.36 14.40
CA LYS A 80 -8.18 1.62 15.69
C LYS A 80 -9.17 2.77 15.56
N THR A 81 -8.78 3.84 14.87
CA THR A 81 -9.65 5.01 14.62
C THR A 81 -10.81 4.67 13.68
N ALA A 82 -10.55 3.93 12.60
CA ALA A 82 -11.60 3.54 11.66
C ALA A 82 -12.63 2.57 12.28
N LEU A 83 -12.20 1.67 13.17
CA LEU A 83 -13.07 0.69 13.83
C LEU A 83 -13.79 1.26 15.04
N SER A 84 -13.27 2.32 15.68
CA SER A 84 -13.88 2.91 16.88
C SER A 84 -15.17 3.70 16.62
N VAL A 85 -15.55 3.88 15.36
CA VAL A 85 -16.81 4.54 14.95
C VAL A 85 -18.05 3.83 15.50
N LEU A 86 -17.95 2.54 15.81
CA LEU A 86 -19.01 1.75 16.44
C LEU A 86 -18.49 1.10 17.72
N GLN A 87 -19.27 1.22 18.78
CA GLN A 87 -19.04 0.51 20.04
C GLN A 87 -20.14 -0.54 20.22
N VAL A 88 -19.74 -1.82 20.20
CA VAL A 88 -20.63 -2.96 20.36
C VAL A 88 -20.35 -3.68 21.68
N LYS A 89 -21.40 -4.20 22.31
CA LYS A 89 -21.34 -4.99 23.55
C LYS A 89 -22.10 -6.30 23.35
N GLY A 90 -21.57 -7.39 23.87
CA GLY A 90 -22.15 -8.72 23.75
C GLY A 90 -21.11 -9.80 24.07
N ASP A 91 -21.41 -11.04 23.67
CA ASP A 91 -20.47 -12.16 23.78
C ASP A 91 -19.16 -11.84 23.03
N SER A 92 -18.01 -12.18 23.61
CA SER A 92 -16.68 -11.89 23.05
C SER A 92 -16.57 -12.32 21.59
N ASP A 93 -17.00 -13.54 21.28
CA ASP A 93 -16.87 -14.13 19.95
C ASP A 93 -17.72 -13.38 18.91
N LYS A 94 -18.87 -12.83 19.33
CA LYS A 94 -19.73 -12.02 18.47
C LYS A 94 -19.15 -10.63 18.25
N VAL A 95 -18.51 -10.06 19.27
CA VAL A 95 -17.81 -8.78 19.18
C VAL A 95 -16.60 -8.90 18.24
N ASP A 96 -15.81 -9.95 18.36
CA ASP A 96 -14.66 -10.21 17.48
C ASP A 96 -15.08 -10.44 16.03
N LEU A 97 -16.16 -11.22 15.83
CA LEU A 97 -16.74 -11.43 14.50
C LEU A 97 -17.24 -10.11 13.90
N PHE A 98 -17.92 -9.28 14.70
CA PHE A 98 -18.40 -7.97 14.25
C PHE A 98 -17.26 -7.09 13.76
N TYR A 99 -16.19 -6.92 14.55
CA TYR A 99 -15.05 -6.10 14.15
C TYR A 99 -14.29 -6.69 12.95
N SER A 100 -14.22 -8.02 12.84
CA SER A 100 -13.65 -8.69 11.66
C SER A 100 -14.45 -8.41 10.39
N LEU A 101 -15.78 -8.39 10.46
CA LEU A 101 -16.65 -8.06 9.33
C LEU A 101 -16.61 -6.56 9.00
N LEU A 102 -16.59 -5.68 10.00
CA LEU A 102 -16.41 -4.24 9.79
C LEU A 102 -15.08 -3.96 9.09
N TYR A 103 -13.97 -4.55 9.56
CA TYR A 103 -12.66 -4.47 8.91
C TYR A 103 -12.73 -4.86 7.42
N ARG A 104 -13.41 -5.97 7.09
CA ARG A 104 -13.58 -6.41 5.68
C ARG A 104 -14.40 -5.43 4.85
N SER A 105 -15.45 -4.84 5.42
CA SER A 105 -16.28 -3.85 4.71
C SER A 105 -15.54 -2.55 4.37
N LEU A 106 -14.52 -2.18 5.17
CA LEU A 106 -13.75 -0.95 4.98
C LEU A 106 -12.61 -1.08 3.96
N GLN A 107 -12.35 -2.27 3.42
CA GLN A 107 -11.26 -2.49 2.46
C GLN A 107 -11.60 -2.08 1.02
N SER A 108 -12.85 -1.73 0.73
CA SER A 108 -13.28 -1.33 -0.61
C SER A 108 -14.36 -0.25 -0.52
N PRO A 109 -14.33 0.78 -1.39
CA PRO A 109 -13.36 1.02 -2.46
C PRO A 109 -11.98 1.48 -1.96
N TYR A 110 -10.93 1.26 -2.77
CA TYR A 110 -9.58 1.76 -2.49
C TYR A 110 -9.43 3.22 -2.91
N VAL A 111 -8.61 3.97 -2.18
CA VAL A 111 -8.15 5.30 -2.62
C VAL A 111 -7.17 5.10 -3.77
N ILE A 112 -7.51 5.64 -4.94
CA ILE A 112 -6.69 5.57 -6.16
C ILE A 112 -6.12 6.93 -6.59
N SER A 113 -6.42 7.99 -5.82
CA SER A 113 -5.89 9.33 -6.05
C SER A 113 -4.59 9.53 -5.30
N ASP A 114 -3.73 10.40 -5.82
CA ASP A 114 -2.62 10.96 -5.06
C ASP A 114 -3.11 11.92 -3.97
N GLU A 115 -2.18 12.46 -3.17
CA GLU A 115 -2.47 13.41 -2.10
C GLU A 115 -3.03 14.77 -2.60
N GLN A 116 -2.79 15.11 -3.86
CA GLN A 116 -3.32 16.33 -4.48
C GLN A 116 -4.74 16.11 -5.05
N GLY A 117 -5.23 14.88 -5.00
CA GLY A 117 -6.53 14.45 -5.51
C GLY A 117 -6.50 14.03 -6.98
N ASN A 118 -5.33 13.96 -7.62
CA ASN A 118 -5.27 13.52 -9.01
C ASN A 118 -5.45 12.00 -9.09
N PHE A 119 -6.17 11.52 -10.09
CA PHE A 119 -6.39 10.09 -10.32
C PHE A 119 -6.38 9.78 -11.81
N ARG A 120 -6.06 8.54 -12.16
CA ARG A 120 -6.12 8.09 -13.55
C ARG A 120 -7.53 7.62 -13.91
N GLY A 121 -8.14 8.29 -14.89
CA GLY A 121 -9.47 7.97 -15.38
C GLY A 121 -9.47 6.70 -16.24
N THR A 122 -10.66 6.20 -16.54
CA THR A 122 -10.85 5.04 -17.45
C THR A 122 -10.42 5.33 -18.89
N ASP A 123 -10.24 6.61 -19.24
CA ASP A 123 -9.66 7.07 -20.51
C ASP A 123 -8.12 7.06 -20.51
N GLY A 124 -7.49 6.63 -19.40
CA GLY A 124 -6.04 6.57 -19.23
C GLY A 124 -5.37 7.91 -18.94
N LYS A 125 -6.13 9.01 -18.86
CA LYS A 125 -5.62 10.36 -18.56
C LYS A 125 -5.69 10.64 -17.06
N ILE A 126 -4.88 11.61 -16.62
CA ILE A 126 -4.92 12.10 -15.24
C ILE A 126 -6.00 13.18 -15.14
N HIS A 127 -6.88 13.05 -14.15
CA HIS A 127 -7.96 13.98 -13.81
C HIS A 127 -7.83 14.41 -12.34
N ARG A 128 -8.70 15.33 -11.91
CA ARG A 128 -8.81 15.80 -10.54
C ARG A 128 -10.28 15.95 -10.14
#